data_AF-A0A538P539-F1
#
_entry.id   AF-A0A538P539-F1
#
_cell.length_a   1.000
_cell.length_b   1.000
_cell.length_c   1.000
_cell.angle_alpha   90.00
_cell.angle_beta   90.00
_cell.angle_gamma   90.00
#
_symmetry.space_group_name_H-M   'P 1'
#
loop_
_entity.id
_entity.type
_entity.pdbx_description
1 polymer ?
#
loop_
_entity_poly.entity_id
_entity_poly.type
_entity_poly.pdbx_seq_one_letter_code
_entity_poly.pdbx_strand_id
1 'polypeptide(L)'
;MWPFRWMMQRKRGLRMLILSMLSNSPKNGIEIMNEIEAATRGWWRPSPGSIYPLMKDLIGEGLVKRTEDEKYELTDKASEQMEWSFGPPSTKPQT
;
A
#
# COMPACT_ATOMS: atom_id res chain seq x y z
N MET A 1 -10.13 -25.97 0.03
CA MET A 1 -8.92 -25.63 0.81
C MET A 1 -8.27 -24.42 0.12
N TRP A 2 -8.28 -23.25 0.76
CA TRP A 2 -8.53 -21.94 0.13
C TRP A 2 -7.38 -21.32 -0.72
N PRO A 3 -7.67 -20.60 -1.84
CA PRO A 3 -6.69 -19.94 -2.74
C PRO A 3 -6.33 -18.46 -2.41
N PHE A 4 -6.53 -17.97 -1.17
CA PHE A 4 -6.36 -16.55 -0.83
C PHE A 4 -4.91 -16.16 -0.54
N ARG A 5 -4.11 -17.11 -0.04
CA ARG A 5 -2.70 -16.87 0.30
C ARG A 5 -1.89 -16.39 -0.91
N TRP A 6 -2.26 -16.85 -2.11
CA TRP A 6 -1.57 -16.51 -3.36
C TRP A 6 -2.06 -15.20 -3.99
N MET A 7 -3.30 -14.79 -3.72
CA MET A 7 -3.92 -13.61 -4.32
C MET A 7 -3.47 -12.31 -3.62
N MET A 8 -3.31 -12.35 -2.29
CA MET A 8 -2.78 -11.25 -1.46
C MET A 8 -1.25 -11.11 -1.55
N GLN A 9 -0.52 -12.21 -1.81
CA GLN A 9 0.93 -12.21 -2.00
C GLN A 9 1.41 -11.61 -3.33
N ARG A 10 0.50 -11.35 -4.29
CA ARG A 10 0.91 -10.59 -5.48
C ARG A 10 1.25 -9.17 -5.06
N LYS A 11 2.43 -8.68 -5.47
CA LYS A 11 2.96 -7.32 -5.23
C LYS A 11 1.89 -6.21 -5.36
N ARG A 12 0.91 -6.38 -6.25
CA ARG A 12 -0.20 -5.44 -6.50
C ARG A 12 -1.29 -5.39 -5.42
N GLY A 13 -1.50 -6.46 -4.64
CA GLY A 13 -2.46 -6.48 -3.53
C GLY A 13 -1.90 -5.75 -2.31
N LEU A 14 -0.70 -6.13 -1.88
CA LEU A 14 -0.02 -5.52 -0.74
C LEU A 14 0.21 -4.02 -0.93
N ARG A 15 0.59 -3.56 -2.14
CA ARG A 15 0.80 -2.13 -2.40
C ARG A 15 -0.46 -1.29 -2.18
N MET A 16 -1.62 -1.76 -2.66
CA MET A 16 -2.87 -1.01 -2.58
C MET A 16 -3.35 -0.92 -1.13
N LEU A 17 -3.13 -2.00 -0.40
CA LEU A 17 -3.48 -2.11 1.00
C LEU A 17 -2.62 -1.15 1.84
N ILE A 18 -1.31 -1.07 1.60
CA ILE A 18 -0.42 -0.10 2.24
C ILE A 18 -0.82 1.35 1.92
N LEU A 19 -1.08 1.67 0.65
CA LEU A 19 -1.48 3.02 0.26
C LEU A 19 -2.80 3.42 0.94
N SER A 20 -3.78 2.53 0.99
CA SER A 20 -5.05 2.78 1.70
C SER A 20 -4.85 3.02 3.20
N MET A 21 -3.95 2.27 3.85
CA MET A 21 -3.61 2.47 5.28
C MET A 21 -2.94 3.82 5.54
N LEU A 22 -2.00 4.21 4.68
CA LEU A 22 -1.33 5.51 4.75
C LEU A 22 -2.28 6.66 4.46
N SER A 23 -3.36 6.43 3.70
CA SER A 23 -4.38 7.45 3.39
C SER A 23 -5.20 7.84 4.60
N ASN A 24 -5.28 6.96 5.61
CA ASN A 24 -5.97 7.26 6.84
C ASN A 24 -5.06 8.01 7.83
N SER A 25 -3.78 7.62 7.93
CA SER A 25 -2.83 8.25 8.85
C SER A 25 -1.40 7.76 8.58
N PRO A 26 -0.37 8.62 8.77
CA PRO A 26 1.04 8.23 8.61
C PRO A 26 1.44 7.13 9.60
N LYS A 27 2.19 6.12 9.13
CA LYS A 27 2.50 4.90 9.89
C LYS A 27 3.94 4.44 9.70
N ASN A 28 4.50 3.79 10.72
CA ASN A 28 5.76 3.08 10.64
C ASN A 28 5.62 1.70 9.99
N GLY A 29 6.73 1.11 9.53
CA GLY A 29 6.73 -0.22 8.93
C GLY A 29 6.17 -1.32 9.86
N ILE A 30 6.42 -1.20 11.16
CA ILE A 30 5.89 -2.11 12.19
C ILE A 30 4.38 -1.95 12.35
N GLU A 31 3.89 -0.70 12.40
CA GLU A 31 2.46 -0.41 12.51
C GLU A 31 1.70 -0.97 11.30
N ILE A 32 2.26 -0.84 10.10
CA ILE A 32 1.68 -1.39 8.88
C ILE A 32 1.61 -2.92 8.95
N MET A 33 2.69 -3.59 9.37
CA MET A 33 2.65 -5.05 9.54
C MET A 33 1.59 -5.50 10.54
N ASN A 34 1.47 -4.79 11.67
CA ASN A 34 0.51 -5.10 12.72
C ASN A 34 -0.93 -4.81 12.29
N GLU A 35 -1.17 -3.73 11.56
CA GLU A 35 -2.51 -3.38 11.07
C GLU A 35 -2.98 -4.37 10.01
N ILE A 36 -2.09 -4.86 9.15
CA ILE A 36 -2.40 -5.92 8.17
C ILE A 36 -2.73 -7.24 8.88
N GLU A 37 -1.97 -7.58 9.92
CA GLU A 37 -2.26 -8.75 10.76
C GLU A 37 -3.62 -8.61 11.46
N ALA A 38 -3.92 -7.45 12.05
CA ALA A 38 -5.20 -7.19 12.70
C ALA A 38 -6.38 -7.23 11.72
N ALA A 39 -6.24 -6.61 10.54
CA ALA A 39 -7.24 -6.62 9.48
C ALA A 39 -7.52 -8.03 8.95
N THR A 40 -6.51 -8.91 8.98
CA THR A 40 -6.66 -10.33 8.61
C THR A 40 -6.99 -11.24 9.80
N ARG A 41 -7.31 -10.69 10.98
CA ARG A 41 -7.59 -11.46 12.22
C ARG A 41 -6.46 -12.45 12.57
N GLY A 42 -5.21 -12.04 12.36
CA GLY A 42 -4.02 -12.84 12.61
C GLY A 42 -3.71 -13.88 11.54
N TRP A 43 -4.50 -13.96 10.45
CA TRP A 43 -4.27 -14.98 9.42
C TRP A 43 -3.05 -14.70 8.57
N TRP A 44 -2.63 -13.44 8.46
CA TRP A 44 -1.48 -13.08 7.65
C TRP A 44 -0.78 -11.81 8.14
N ARG A 45 0.51 -11.95 8.44
CA ARG A 45 1.41 -10.83 8.69
C ARG A 45 2.48 -10.78 7.59
N PRO A 46 2.60 -9.68 6.83
CA PRO A 46 3.64 -9.57 5.81
C PRO A 46 5.01 -9.50 6.47
N SER A 47 6.02 -10.05 5.80
CA SER A 47 7.39 -10.03 6.29
C SER A 47 8.04 -8.66 6.07
N PRO A 48 9.00 -8.27 6.92
CA PRO A 48 9.82 -7.07 6.69
C PRO A 48 10.45 -7.03 5.29
N GLY A 49 10.92 -8.20 4.82
CA GLY A 49 11.52 -8.36 3.48
C GLY A 49 10.54 -8.15 2.33
N SER A 50 9.23 -8.14 2.57
CA SER A 50 8.22 -7.77 1.55
C SER A 50 7.82 -6.29 1.65
N ILE A 51 7.80 -5.74 2.87
CA ILE A 51 7.37 -4.37 3.15
C ILE A 51 8.43 -3.35 2.73
N TYR A 52 9.68 -3.50 3.19
CA TYR A 52 10.69 -2.47 2.97
C TYR A 52 11.05 -2.26 1.49
N PRO A 53 11.20 -3.31 0.65
CA PRO A 53 11.43 -3.10 -0.78
C PRO A 53 10.25 -2.42 -1.47
N LEU A 54 9.02 -2.74 -1.04
CA LEU A 54 7.82 -2.11 -1.58
C LEU A 54 7.70 -0.65 -1.17
N MET A 55 8.01 -0.31 0.09
CA MET A 55 8.09 1.09 0.53
C MET A 55 9.13 1.87 -0.26
N LYS A 56 10.29 1.27 -0.52
CA LYS A 56 11.34 1.89 -1.34
C LYS A 56 10.85 2.17 -2.77
N ASP A 57 10.08 1.26 -3.36
CA ASP A 57 9.42 1.41 -4.67
C ASP A 57 8.47 2.63 -4.63
N LEU A 58 7.57 2.67 -3.65
CA LEU A 58 6.59 3.75 -3.49
C LEU A 58 7.23 5.12 -3.24
N ILE A 59 8.36 5.15 -2.53
CA ILE A 59 9.14 6.38 -2.33
C ILE A 59 9.83 6.80 -3.64
N GLY A 60 10.41 5.85 -4.38
CA GLY A 60 11.02 6.11 -5.68
C GLY A 60 10.01 6.61 -6.73
N GLU A 61 8.77 6.12 -6.67
CA GLU A 61 7.66 6.60 -7.50
C GLU A 61 7.13 7.99 -7.05
N GLY A 62 7.54 8.44 -5.86
CA GLY A 62 7.08 9.68 -5.25
C GLY A 62 5.63 9.62 -4.78
N LEU A 63 5.15 8.42 -4.41
CA LEU A 63 3.80 8.20 -3.88
C LEU A 63 3.76 8.29 -2.36
N VAL A 64 4.83 7.87 -1.72
CA VAL A 64 5.01 7.91 -0.27
C VAL A 64 6.28 8.71 0.04
N LYS A 65 6.28 9.47 1.12
CA LYS A 65 7.46 10.12 1.67
C LYS A 65 7.73 9.61 3.09
N ARG A 66 8.99 9.64 3.50
CA ARG A 66 9.38 9.38 4.88
C ARG A 66 9.46 10.69 5.64
N THR A 67 8.81 10.76 6.80
CA THR A 67 8.87 11.93 7.69
C THR A 67 10.08 11.83 8.63
N GLU A 68 10.36 12.92 9.36
CA GLU A 68 11.46 12.97 10.35
C GLU A 68 11.24 12.01 11.53
N ASP A 69 9.98 11.65 11.81
CA ASP A 69 9.57 10.68 12.85
C ASP A 69 9.66 9.22 12.37
N GLU A 70 10.44 8.95 11.31
CA GLU A 70 10.61 7.65 10.66
C GLU A 70 9.34 7.02 10.04
N LYS A 71 8.20 7.71 10.10
CA LYS A 71 6.91 7.30 9.54
C LYS A 71 6.84 7.50 8.03
N TYR A 72 5.97 6.72 7.41
CA TYR A 72 5.59 6.87 6.01
C TYR A 72 4.30 7.68 5.93
N GLU A 73 4.24 8.63 5.00
CA GLU A 73 3.07 9.46 4.72
C GLU A 73 2.81 9.47 3.21
N LEU A 74 1.55 9.53 2.80
CA LEU A 74 1.20 9.74 1.39
C LEU A 74 1.60 11.13 0.91
N THR A 75 1.92 11.17 -0.36
CA THR A 75 2.12 12.42 -1.10
C THR A 75 0.84 12.78 -1.86
N ASP A 76 0.74 14.04 -2.27
CA ASP A 76 -0.36 14.54 -3.09
C ASP A 76 -0.54 13.74 -4.40
N LYS A 77 0.60 13.39 -5.03
CA LYS A 77 0.67 12.58 -6.24
C LYS A 77 0.01 11.20 -6.10
N ALA A 78 0.08 10.62 -4.90
CA ALA A 78 -0.52 9.32 -4.66
C ALA A 78 -2.04 9.39 -4.55
N SER A 79 -2.60 10.49 -4.06
CA SER A 79 -4.05 10.72 -4.07
C SER A 79 -4.58 10.70 -5.51
N GLU A 80 -3.93 11.43 -6.43
CA GLU A 80 -4.30 11.44 -7.86
C GLU A 80 -4.22 10.04 -8.49
N GLN A 81 -3.18 9.27 -8.18
CA GLN A 81 -2.99 7.93 -8.72
C GLN A 81 -3.95 6.88 -8.12
N MET A 82 -4.33 7.05 -6.84
CA MET A 82 -5.35 6.23 -6.18
C MET A 82 -6.74 6.52 -6.74
N GLU A 83 -7.09 7.79 -6.95
CA GLU A 83 -8.35 8.19 -7.58
C GLU A 83 -8.50 7.59 -8.98
N TRP A 84 -7.44 7.62 -9.79
CA TRP A 84 -7.44 6.97 -11.12
C TRP A 84 -7.53 5.43 -11.04
N SER A 85 -7.02 4.83 -9.96
CA SER A 85 -7.02 3.36 -9.77
C SER A 85 -8.33 2.81 -9.19
N PHE A 86 -9.12 3.65 -8.50
CA PHE A 86 -10.40 3.28 -7.88
C PHE A 86 -11.65 3.91 -8.55
N GLY A 87 -11.49 4.84 -9.48
CA GLY A 87 -12.60 5.40 -10.29
C GLY A 87 -13.15 4.41 -11.33
N PRO A 88 -14.36 4.64 -11.88
CA PRO A 88 -14.86 3.85 -13.01
C PRO A 88 -13.83 3.89 -14.15
N PRO A 89 -13.74 2.86 -15.03
CA PRO A 89 -12.84 2.89 -16.18
C PRO A 89 -13.21 4.09 -17.05
N SER A 90 -12.56 5.23 -16.82
CA SER A 90 -12.66 6.39 -17.67
C SER A 90 -11.79 6.11 -18.89
N THR A 91 -12.47 5.61 -19.93
CA THR A 91 -12.06 5.78 -21.32
C THR A 91 -11.51 7.19 -21.49
N LYS A 92 -10.19 7.34 -21.58
CA LYS A 92 -9.67 8.49 -22.31
C LYS A 92 -10.07 8.24 -23.77
N PRO A 93 -10.84 9.13 -24.43
CA PRO A 93 -11.00 9.02 -25.86
C PRO A 93 -9.62 9.08 -26.50
N GLN A 94 -9.45 8.16 -27.43
CA GLN A 94 -8.40 8.11 -28.42
C GLN A 94 -8.03 9.52 -28.91
N THR A 95 -6.74 9.81 -28.88
CA THR A 95 -6.11 10.79 -29.79
C THR A 95 -4.93 10.08 -30.42
#